data_AF-A0A820LB51-F1
#
_entry.id   AF-A0A820LB51-F1
#
_cell.length_a   1.000
_cell.length_b   1.000
_cell.length_c   1.000
_cell.angle_alpha   90.00
_cell.angle_beta   90.00
_cell.angle_gamma   90.00
#
_symmetry.space_group_name_H-M   'P 1'
#
loop_
_entity.id
_entity.type
_entity.pdbx_description
1 polymer ?
#
loop_
_entity_poly.entity_id
_entity_poly.type
_entity_poly.pdbx_seq_one_letter_code
_entity_poly.pdbx_strand_id
1 'polypeptide(L)'
;MNENAFVSSYFLNWYWWRDINSTFTTIPTSPIIMENGCSCGTQSDCIESGGIYYDTTNLQAFAMPGWNIGCSVVETLLQSTFECLYNQTCINLLLHYMTSIQNRFPYRMNISAINSSTVSRFKTNTLIQTIADELFIEEWKINSSYSLFYNQCAPAYCSYKIQKDDYAIYIISKILG
;
A
#
# COMPACT_ATOMS: atom_id res chain seq x y z
N MET A 1 15.31 -21.21 17.13
CA MET A 1 15.28 -19.78 16.80
C MET A 1 14.56 -19.65 15.47
N ASN A 2 13.32 -19.16 15.50
CA ASN A 2 12.49 -18.99 14.30
C ASN A 2 12.94 -17.69 13.60
N GLU A 3 14.08 -17.74 12.94
CA GLU A 3 14.69 -16.61 12.25
C GLU A 3 14.28 -16.64 10.78
N ASN A 4 13.17 -15.96 10.47
CA ASN A 4 12.83 -15.53 9.11
C ASN A 4 12.11 -14.17 9.17
N ALA A 5 12.59 -13.24 10.01
CA ALA A 5 12.26 -11.85 9.80
C ALA A 5 12.89 -11.46 8.47
N PHE A 6 12.09 -11.37 7.41
CA PHE A 6 12.52 -10.89 6.11
C PHE A 6 13.27 -9.58 6.35
N VAL A 7 14.58 -9.57 6.11
CA VAL A 7 15.35 -8.33 6.19
C VAL A 7 14.75 -7.41 5.14
N SER A 8 14.13 -6.32 5.60
CA SER A 8 13.58 -5.31 4.72
C SER A 8 14.74 -4.55 4.09
N SER A 9 14.45 -3.73 3.08
CA SER A 9 15.46 -2.97 2.35
C SER A 9 16.49 -2.32 3.29
N TYR A 10 17.75 -2.30 2.84
CA TYR A 10 18.93 -1.81 3.56
C TYR A 10 18.62 -0.75 4.64
N PHE A 11 18.86 -1.11 5.91
CA PHE A 11 18.71 -0.26 7.10
C PHE A 11 17.30 0.15 7.54
N LEU A 12 16.23 -0.48 7.07
CA LEU A 12 14.88 -0.18 7.59
C LEU A 12 14.47 -1.00 8.83
N ASN A 13 14.97 -2.23 8.98
CA ASN A 13 14.66 -3.07 10.15
C ASN A 13 15.89 -3.68 10.84
N TRP A 14 17.02 -3.81 10.13
CA TRP A 14 18.26 -4.37 10.66
C TRP A 14 19.48 -3.52 10.24
N TYR A 15 20.39 -3.29 11.18
CA TYR A 15 21.72 -2.76 10.91
C TYR A 15 22.71 -3.91 10.76
N TRP A 16 23.53 -3.84 9.71
CA TRP A 16 24.57 -4.81 9.42
C TRP A 16 25.91 -4.09 9.44
N TRP A 17 26.91 -4.70 10.07
CA TRP A 17 28.27 -4.20 9.99
C TRP A 17 29.23 -5.31 9.67
N ARG A 18 30.32 -4.93 9.00
CA ARG A 18 31.45 -5.82 8.81
C ARG A 18 32.46 -5.52 9.90
N ASP A 19 32.69 -6.48 10.78
CA ASP A 19 33.87 -6.48 11.63
C ASP A 19 35.06 -6.98 10.80
N ILE A 20 35.96 -6.08 10.42
CA ILE A 20 37.12 -6.36 9.54
C ILE A 20 38.14 -7.27 10.25
N ASN A 21 38.10 -7.34 11.59
CA ASN A 21 39.03 -8.13 12.40
C ASN A 21 38.45 -9.48 12.85
N SER A 22 37.19 -9.76 12.48
CA SER A 22 36.50 -10.99 12.81
C SER A 22 36.88 -12.12 11.84
N THR A 23 37.17 -13.31 12.36
CA THR A 23 37.30 -14.55 11.59
C THR A 23 35.96 -15.27 11.39
N PHE A 24 34.85 -14.70 11.87
CA PHE A 24 33.53 -15.33 11.80
C PHE A 24 32.99 -15.32 10.36
N THR A 25 32.42 -16.45 9.94
CA THR A 25 31.73 -16.60 8.63
C THR A 25 30.32 -16.02 8.63
N THR A 26 29.88 -15.42 9.75
CA THR A 26 28.55 -14.86 9.95
C THR A 26 28.61 -13.34 9.90
N ILE A 27 27.66 -12.72 9.20
CA ILE A 27 27.48 -11.26 9.21
C ILE A 27 26.72 -10.90 10.50
N PRO A 28 27.31 -10.12 11.43
CA PRO A 28 26.59 -9.70 12.61
C PRO A 28 25.46 -8.73 12.22
N THR A 29 24.29 -8.94 12.80
CA THR A 29 23.11 -8.12 12.59
C THR A 29 22.57 -7.68 13.94
N SER A 30 22.02 -6.46 13.99
CA SER A 30 21.27 -5.96 15.15
C SER A 30 19.97 -5.37 14.66
N PRO A 31 18.84 -5.64 15.32
CA PRO A 31 17.59 -5.03 14.93
C PRO A 31 17.62 -3.55 15.28
N ILE A 32 16.94 -2.75 14.47
CA ILE A 32 16.70 -1.34 14.79
C ILE A 32 15.60 -1.28 15.85
N ILE A 33 15.76 -0.38 16.82
CA ILE A 33 14.74 -0.07 17.82
C ILE A 33 14.07 1.22 17.39
N MET A 34 12.78 1.14 17.12
CA MET A 34 11.89 2.23 16.72
C MET A 34 11.65 3.22 17.87
N GLU A 35 11.15 4.44 17.63
CA GLU A 35 10.97 5.43 18.71
C GLU A 35 9.97 4.96 19.77
N ASN A 36 8.98 4.15 19.36
CA ASN A 36 8.02 3.49 20.25
C ASN A 36 8.60 2.32 21.07
N GLY A 37 9.90 2.02 20.92
CA GLY A 37 10.58 0.91 21.58
C GLY A 37 10.37 -0.46 20.91
N CYS A 38 9.66 -0.51 19.79
CA CYS A 38 9.43 -1.74 19.04
C CYS A 38 10.71 -2.16 18.30
N SER A 39 10.96 -3.47 18.22
CA SER A 39 12.14 -4.01 17.56
C SER A 39 11.80 -5.25 16.77
N CYS A 40 12.26 -5.31 15.53
CA CYS A 40 12.02 -6.44 14.63
C CYS A 40 12.73 -7.74 15.03
N GLY A 41 13.61 -7.69 16.04
CA GLY A 41 14.18 -8.88 16.67
C GLY A 41 13.26 -9.51 17.73
N THR A 42 12.27 -8.77 18.24
CA THR A 42 11.36 -9.23 19.31
C THR A 42 9.91 -9.32 18.87
N GLN A 43 9.46 -8.41 18.01
CA GLN A 43 8.08 -8.31 17.51
C GLN A 43 8.11 -8.16 16.00
N SER A 44 7.25 -8.89 15.28
CA SER A 44 7.22 -8.89 13.81
C SER A 44 6.24 -7.87 13.23
N ASP A 45 5.33 -7.35 14.04
CA ASP A 45 4.22 -6.46 13.71
C ASP A 45 4.53 -4.98 14.01
N CYS A 46 5.80 -4.65 14.25
CA CYS A 46 6.20 -3.26 14.46
C CYS A 46 5.94 -2.41 13.22
N ILE A 47 5.21 -1.31 13.42
CA ILE A 47 4.93 -0.29 12.41
C ILE A 47 5.08 1.10 13.03
N GLU A 48 5.71 2.01 12.30
CA GLU A 48 5.87 3.41 12.67
C GLU A 48 5.78 4.29 11.43
N SER A 49 5.41 5.56 11.62
CA SER A 49 5.50 6.57 10.56
C SER A 49 6.95 6.74 10.12
N GLY A 50 7.18 6.58 8.83
CA GLY A 50 8.50 6.64 8.23
C GLY A 50 8.87 8.02 7.70
N GLY A 51 10.15 8.18 7.44
CA GLY A 51 10.72 9.40 6.91
C GLY A 51 12.15 9.19 6.45
N ILE A 52 12.78 10.29 6.04
CA ILE A 52 14.20 10.34 5.72
C ILE A 52 14.93 10.86 6.95
N TYR A 53 16.01 10.19 7.32
CA TYR A 53 16.86 10.52 8.47
C TYR A 53 18.25 10.92 7.99
N TYR A 54 18.92 11.81 8.73
CA TYR A 54 20.33 12.11 8.50
C TYR A 54 21.21 10.94 8.96
N ASP A 55 22.08 10.46 8.06
CA ASP A 55 22.98 9.31 8.29
C ASP A 55 23.87 9.46 9.54
N THR A 56 24.21 10.69 9.92
CA THR A 56 25.18 10.97 11.00
C THR A 56 24.56 11.19 12.39
N THR A 57 23.28 11.55 12.46
CA THR A 57 22.66 11.98 13.73
C THR A 57 21.38 11.23 14.08
N ASN A 58 20.88 10.35 13.20
CA ASN A 58 19.55 9.73 13.32
C ASN A 58 18.42 10.74 13.53
N LEU A 59 18.63 12.03 13.24
CA LEU A 59 17.59 13.04 13.30
C LEU A 59 16.73 12.92 12.05
N GLN A 60 15.41 12.96 12.23
CA GLN A 60 14.46 12.94 11.13
C GLN A 60 14.61 14.23 10.31
N ALA A 61 15.10 14.09 9.07
CA ALA A 61 15.28 15.17 8.13
C ALA A 61 13.95 15.55 7.45
N PHE A 62 13.08 14.57 7.26
CA PHE A 62 11.79 14.74 6.62
C PHE A 62 10.83 13.60 7.00
N ALA A 63 9.71 13.93 7.64
CA ALA A 63 8.62 12.98 7.83
C ALA A 63 7.82 12.87 6.52
N MET A 64 7.67 11.66 5.99
CA MET A 64 6.98 11.45 4.72
C MET A 64 5.50 11.13 5.00
N PRO A 65 4.55 12.01 4.66
CA PRO A 65 3.14 11.81 4.97
C PRO A 65 2.61 10.52 4.35
N GLY A 66 1.94 9.72 5.18
CA GLY A 66 1.33 8.47 4.75
C GLY A 66 2.30 7.29 4.63
N TRP A 67 3.60 7.49 4.74
CA TRP A 67 4.59 6.42 4.62
C TRP A 67 4.84 5.76 5.96
N ASN A 68 4.77 4.43 6.01
CA ASN A 68 5.10 3.65 7.20
C ASN A 68 6.31 2.75 6.95
N ILE A 69 7.10 2.56 8.00
CA ILE A 69 8.23 1.64 8.09
C ILE A 69 7.98 0.61 9.18
N GLY A 70 8.72 -0.49 9.14
CA GLY A 70 8.53 -1.61 10.06
C GLY A 70 9.23 -2.87 9.59
N CYS A 71 8.86 -3.99 10.19
CA CYS A 71 9.61 -5.24 10.00
C CYS A 71 9.37 -5.91 8.65
N SER A 72 8.16 -5.78 8.11
CA SER A 72 7.75 -6.37 6.83
C SER A 72 7.46 -5.29 5.80
N VAL A 73 8.24 -5.24 4.71
CA VAL A 73 8.06 -4.25 3.63
C VAL A 73 6.64 -4.28 3.07
N VAL A 74 6.08 -5.48 2.90
CA VAL A 74 4.74 -5.65 2.33
C VAL A 74 3.70 -5.12 3.29
N GLU A 75 3.79 -5.48 4.56
CA GLU A 75 2.81 -5.06 5.56
C GLU A 75 2.86 -3.56 5.81
N THR A 76 4.07 -3.00 5.89
CA THR A 76 4.24 -1.55 6.09
C THR A 76 3.76 -0.77 4.88
N LEU A 77 3.99 -1.29 3.66
CA LEU A 77 3.43 -0.71 2.44
C LEU A 77 1.90 -0.76 2.44
N LEU A 78 1.30 -1.90 2.77
CA LEU A 78 -0.15 -2.05 2.83
C LEU A 78 -0.79 -1.13 3.89
N GLN A 79 -0.10 -0.92 5.01
CA GLN A 79 -0.51 0.00 6.07
C GLN A 79 -0.15 1.47 5.78
N SER A 80 0.53 1.77 4.67
CA SER A 80 0.82 3.14 4.22
C SER A 80 -0.34 3.71 3.38
N THR A 81 -0.27 4.99 3.04
CA THR A 81 -1.17 5.71 2.13
C THR A 81 -0.36 6.38 1.00
N PHE A 82 -1.04 6.88 -0.03
CA PHE A 82 -0.38 7.57 -1.17
C PHE A 82 -0.28 9.08 -1.00
N GLU A 83 -0.48 9.63 0.20
CA GLU A 83 -0.58 11.07 0.46
C GLU A 83 0.55 11.90 -0.17
N CYS A 84 1.81 11.46 -0.01
CA CYS A 84 2.96 12.16 -0.59
C CYS A 84 2.90 12.28 -2.12
N LEU A 85 2.33 11.29 -2.82
CA LEU A 85 2.28 11.27 -4.28
C LEU A 85 1.36 12.35 -4.87
N TYR A 86 0.48 12.93 -4.06
CA TYR A 86 -0.42 14.02 -4.46
C TYR A 86 0.09 15.40 -4.03
N ASN A 87 1.28 15.48 -3.41
CA ASN A 87 1.84 16.72 -2.91
C ASN A 87 3.20 17.02 -3.55
N GLN A 88 3.27 18.07 -4.38
CA GLN A 88 4.49 18.41 -5.11
C GLN A 88 5.64 18.80 -4.16
N THR A 89 5.35 19.44 -3.03
CA THR A 89 6.35 19.76 -2.02
C THR A 89 6.95 18.49 -1.42
N CYS A 90 6.12 17.48 -1.14
CA CYS A 90 6.57 16.18 -0.66
C CYS A 90 7.51 15.49 -1.66
N ILE A 91 7.11 15.42 -2.93
CA ILE A 91 7.93 14.84 -4.00
C ILE A 91 9.24 15.60 -4.18
N ASN A 92 9.22 16.93 -4.14
CA ASN A 92 10.42 17.74 -4.26
C ASN A 92 11.40 17.47 -3.10
N LEU A 93 10.90 17.32 -1.87
CA LEU A 93 11.72 16.96 -0.71
C LEU A 93 12.29 15.56 -0.83
N LEU A 94 11.47 14.58 -1.23
CA LEU A 94 11.91 13.21 -1.49
C LEU A 94 13.02 13.18 -2.54
N LEU A 95 12.81 13.86 -3.68
CA LEU A 95 13.81 13.97 -4.73
C LEU A 95 15.07 14.67 -4.23
N HIS A 96 14.97 15.75 -3.45
CA HIS A 96 16.13 16.45 -2.89
C HIS A 96 17.03 15.49 -2.09
N TYR A 97 16.45 14.72 -1.17
CA TYR A 97 17.20 13.77 -0.35
C TYR A 97 17.65 12.50 -1.10
N MET A 98 16.95 12.10 -2.18
CA MET A 98 17.45 11.05 -3.08
C MET A 98 18.61 11.57 -3.95
N THR A 99 18.58 12.85 -4.33
CA THR A 99 19.62 13.48 -5.14
C THR A 99 20.88 13.84 -4.36
N SER A 100 20.84 14.03 -3.04
CA SER A 100 22.09 14.11 -2.26
C SER A 100 22.89 12.80 -2.29
N ILE A 101 22.27 11.68 -2.69
CA ILE A 101 22.91 10.37 -2.94
C ILE A 101 23.46 10.27 -4.40
N GLN A 102 23.24 11.28 -5.26
CA GLN A 102 23.48 11.23 -6.73
C GLN A 102 24.91 11.13 -7.22
N ASN A 103 25.96 11.14 -6.38
CA ASN A 103 27.28 10.73 -6.90
C ASN A 103 27.28 9.27 -7.42
N ARG A 104 26.18 8.51 -7.25
CA ARG A 104 25.98 7.16 -7.79
C ARG A 104 24.97 7.00 -8.96
N PHE A 105 24.10 7.96 -9.26
CA PHE A 105 23.04 7.78 -10.28
C PHE A 105 22.92 8.98 -11.25
N PRO A 106 23.28 8.83 -12.54
CA PRO A 106 23.36 9.93 -13.49
C PRO A 106 22.02 10.47 -14.03
N TYR A 107 20.88 9.87 -13.64
CA TYR A 107 19.56 10.30 -14.13
C TYR A 107 18.85 11.21 -13.13
N ARG A 108 18.53 12.43 -13.56
CA ARG A 108 17.56 13.28 -12.87
C ARG A 108 16.16 12.74 -13.15
N MET A 109 15.52 12.18 -12.12
CA MET A 109 14.11 11.79 -12.21
C MET A 109 13.26 13.06 -12.22
N ASN A 110 12.48 13.27 -13.28
CA ASN A 110 11.49 14.32 -13.36
C ASN A 110 10.13 13.74 -12.98
N ILE A 111 9.75 13.88 -11.71
CA ILE A 111 8.51 13.34 -11.16
C ILE A 111 7.67 14.51 -10.65
N SER A 112 6.42 14.57 -11.10
CA SER A 112 5.42 15.52 -10.64
C SER A 112 4.36 14.82 -9.79
N ALA A 113 3.73 15.57 -8.89
CA ALA A 113 2.61 15.10 -8.11
C ALA A 113 1.43 14.72 -9.00
N ILE A 114 0.71 13.69 -8.56
CA ILE A 114 -0.57 13.31 -9.11
C ILE A 114 -1.55 14.46 -8.86
N ASN A 115 -2.36 14.78 -9.87
CA ASN A 115 -3.33 15.86 -9.78
C ASN A 115 -4.41 15.53 -8.74
N SER A 116 -4.41 16.22 -7.60
CA SER A 116 -5.41 16.04 -6.54
C SER A 116 -6.83 16.42 -6.96
N SER A 117 -7.00 17.13 -8.08
CA SER A 117 -8.30 17.55 -8.61
C SER A 117 -8.96 16.50 -9.50
N THR A 118 -8.27 15.42 -9.88
CA THR A 118 -8.90 14.32 -10.61
C THR A 118 -9.81 13.54 -9.67
N VAL A 119 -11.05 13.29 -10.10
CA VAL A 119 -11.99 12.47 -9.34
C VAL A 119 -11.44 11.05 -9.25
N SER A 120 -11.09 10.62 -8.04
CA SER A 120 -10.73 9.24 -7.71
C SER A 120 -11.75 8.69 -6.71
N ARG A 121 -12.01 7.40 -6.82
CA ARG A 121 -12.80 6.62 -5.88
C ARG A 121 -12.13 6.55 -4.50
N PHE A 122 -10.80 6.60 -4.47
CA PHE A 122 -10.01 6.50 -3.26
C PHE A 122 -9.52 7.89 -2.81
N LYS A 123 -9.67 8.19 -1.52
CA LYS A 123 -9.08 9.39 -0.94
C LYS A 123 -7.57 9.21 -0.80
N THR A 124 -6.82 10.31 -0.79
CA THR A 124 -5.36 10.30 -0.66
C THR A 124 -4.87 9.59 0.61
N ASN A 125 -5.63 9.66 1.70
CA ASN A 125 -5.36 9.01 2.99
C ASN A 125 -5.96 7.59 3.11
N THR A 126 -6.40 6.99 1.99
CA THR A 126 -6.85 5.60 1.98
C THR A 126 -5.64 4.68 2.11
N LEU A 127 -5.75 3.66 2.96
CA LEU A 127 -4.71 2.63 3.09
C LEU A 127 -4.48 1.94 1.74
N ILE A 128 -3.22 1.72 1.40
CA ILE A 128 -2.82 0.98 0.21
C ILE A 128 -3.42 -0.43 0.23
N GLN A 129 -3.58 -1.04 1.42
CA GLN A 129 -4.29 -2.30 1.58
C GLN A 129 -5.71 -2.24 1.00
N THR A 130 -6.49 -1.23 1.38
CA THR A 130 -7.86 -1.08 0.89
C THR A 130 -7.89 -0.88 -0.63
N ILE A 131 -6.92 -0.16 -1.18
CA ILE A 131 -6.81 0.05 -2.62
C ILE A 131 -6.45 -1.29 -3.32
N ALA A 132 -5.54 -2.07 -2.73
CA ALA A 132 -5.12 -3.37 -3.25
C ALA A 132 -6.21 -4.45 -3.17
N ASP A 133 -6.95 -4.50 -2.06
CA ASP A 133 -8.11 -5.39 -1.86
C ASP A 133 -9.20 -5.12 -2.92
N GLU A 134 -9.28 -3.88 -3.38
CA GLU A 134 -10.18 -3.41 -4.43
C GLU A 134 -9.53 -3.38 -5.83
N LEU A 135 -8.39 -4.06 -5.97
CA LEU A 135 -7.64 -4.25 -7.22
C LEU A 135 -7.25 -2.96 -7.93
N PHE A 136 -7.13 -1.84 -7.20
CA PHE A 136 -6.86 -0.50 -7.75
C PHE A 136 -7.94 -0.03 -8.76
N ILE A 137 -9.16 -0.55 -8.69
CA ILE A 137 -10.21 -0.24 -9.66
C ILE A 137 -10.87 1.10 -9.32
N GLU A 138 -10.64 2.11 -10.15
CA GLU A 138 -11.26 3.44 -10.01
C GLU A 138 -12.71 3.48 -10.50
N GLU A 139 -13.01 2.80 -11.62
CA GLU A 139 -14.34 2.80 -12.24
C GLU A 139 -14.63 1.46 -12.92
N TRP A 140 -15.82 0.91 -12.70
CA TRP A 140 -16.32 -0.24 -13.43
C TRP A 140 -17.11 0.20 -14.67
N LYS A 141 -16.48 0.13 -15.85
CA LYS A 141 -17.18 0.35 -17.12
C LYS A 141 -17.78 -0.94 -17.64
N ILE A 142 -19.00 -1.22 -17.20
CA ILE A 142 -19.77 -2.37 -17.65
C ILE A 142 -20.39 -2.02 -19.01
N ASN A 143 -19.75 -2.41 -20.10
CA ASN A 143 -20.34 -2.36 -21.44
C ASN A 143 -20.99 -3.71 -21.79
N SER A 144 -22.11 -4.00 -21.13
CA SER A 144 -22.85 -5.25 -21.36
C SER A 144 -23.72 -5.13 -22.60
N SER A 145 -23.30 -5.73 -23.71
CA SER A 145 -24.20 -6.01 -24.83
C SER A 145 -24.92 -7.32 -24.56
N TYR A 146 -26.12 -7.22 -23.96
CA TYR A 146 -26.97 -8.38 -23.74
C TYR A 146 -27.29 -9.12 -25.04
N SER A 147 -27.41 -8.40 -26.17
CA SER A 147 -27.63 -9.03 -27.48
C SER A 147 -26.46 -9.91 -27.92
N LEU A 148 -25.20 -9.44 -27.78
CA LEU A 148 -24.02 -10.26 -28.06
C LEU A 148 -23.94 -11.45 -27.08
N PHE A 149 -24.20 -11.22 -25.79
CA PHE A 149 -24.20 -12.27 -24.79
C PHE A 149 -25.24 -13.37 -25.10
N TYR A 150 -26.49 -13.01 -25.39
CA TYR A 150 -27.53 -13.98 -25.73
C TYR A 150 -27.28 -14.67 -27.06
N ASN A 151 -26.71 -13.98 -28.06
CA ASN A 151 -26.32 -14.59 -29.33
C ASN A 151 -25.15 -15.58 -29.16
N GLN A 152 -24.17 -15.29 -28.30
CA GLN A 152 -23.07 -16.22 -27.99
C GLN A 152 -23.53 -17.40 -27.14
N CYS A 153 -24.35 -17.15 -26.13
CA CYS A 153 -24.86 -18.19 -25.26
C CYS A 153 -25.86 -19.10 -25.97
N ALA A 154 -26.51 -18.62 -27.05
CA ALA A 154 -27.45 -19.34 -27.91
C ALA A 154 -28.23 -20.44 -27.16
N PRO A 155 -28.94 -20.09 -26.06
CA PRO A 155 -29.51 -21.09 -25.19
C PRO A 155 -30.51 -21.93 -25.97
N ALA A 156 -30.29 -23.25 -26.00
CA ALA A 156 -31.13 -24.18 -26.76
C ALA A 156 -32.58 -24.24 -26.22
N TYR A 157 -32.79 -23.80 -24.98
CA TYR A 157 -34.09 -23.80 -24.31
C TYR A 157 -34.13 -22.65 -23.31
N CYS A 158 -35.22 -21.88 -23.33
CA CYS A 158 -35.50 -20.87 -22.32
C CYS A 158 -36.33 -21.49 -21.19
N SER A 159 -35.78 -21.56 -19.99
CA SER A 159 -36.57 -21.83 -18.79
C SER A 159 -36.96 -20.52 -18.13
N TYR A 160 -38.24 -20.20 -18.10
CA TYR A 160 -38.74 -19.10 -17.27
C TYR A 160 -39.28 -19.69 -15.97
N LYS A 161 -38.96 -19.05 -14.85
CA LYS A 161 -39.52 -19.40 -13.54
C LYS A 161 -40.58 -18.34 -13.22
N ILE A 162 -41.85 -18.72 -13.26
CA ILE A 162 -42.91 -17.86 -12.72
C ILE A 162 -42.79 -17.94 -11.20
N GLN A 163 -42.12 -16.97 -10.59
CA GLN A 163 -42.30 -16.69 -9.18
C GLN A 163 -43.66 -16.01 -9.04
N LYS A 164 -44.66 -16.77 -8.55
CA LYS A 164 -45.85 -16.15 -7.97
C LYS A 164 -45.40 -15.58 -6.63
N ASP A 165 -45.14 -14.28 -6.59
CA ASP A 165 -45.14 -13.57 -5.33
C ASP A 165 -46.51 -13.77 -4.68
N ASP A 166 -46.53 -13.99 -3.37
CA ASP A 166 -47.75 -14.29 -2.63
C ASP A 166 -48.63 -13.03 -2.59
N TYR A 167 -49.42 -12.85 -3.64
CA TYR A 167 -50.23 -11.65 -3.92
C TYR A 167 -51.10 -11.26 -2.73
N ALA A 168 -51.46 -12.21 -1.86
CA ALA A 168 -52.19 -11.94 -0.64
C ALA A 168 -51.46 -10.94 0.27
N ILE A 169 -50.16 -11.13 0.51
CA ILE A 169 -49.37 -10.26 1.41
C ILE A 169 -49.17 -8.88 0.76
N TYR A 170 -48.93 -8.83 -0.55
CA TYR A 170 -48.80 -7.58 -1.32
C TYR A 170 -50.11 -6.78 -1.38
N ILE A 171 -51.24 -7.44 -1.56
CA ILE A 171 -52.57 -6.80 -1.58
C ILE A 171 -52.93 -6.31 -0.18
N ILE A 172 -52.70 -7.13 0.86
CA ILE A 172 -52.96 -6.75 2.25
C ILE A 172 -52.11 -5.55 2.66
N SER A 173 -50.80 -5.53 2.33
CA SER A 173 -49.93 -4.39 2.66
C SER A 173 -50.34 -3.11 1.92
N LYS A 174 -50.81 -3.23 0.67
CA LYS A 174 -51.36 -2.07 -0.07
C LYS A 174 -52.68 -1.54 0.48
N ILE A 175 -53.48 -2.37 1.16
CA ILE A 175 -54.74 -1.96 1.79
C ILE A 175 -54.51 -1.41 3.21
N LEU A 176 -53.56 -1.97 3.96
CA LEU A 176 -53.31 -1.61 5.36
C LEU A 176 -52.26 -0.51 5.56
N GLY A 177 -51.49 -0.15 4.52
CA GLY A 177 -50.49 0.93 4.56
C GLY A 177 -49.08 0.44 4.81
#